data_AF-A0A6S7LRD7-F1
#
_entry.id   AF-A0A6S7LRD7-F1
#
_cell.length_a   1.000
_cell.length_b   1.000
_cell.length_c   1.000
_cell.angle_alpha   90.00
_cell.angle_beta   90.00
_cell.angle_gamma   90.00
#
_symmetry.space_group_name_H-M   'P 1'
#
loop_
_entity.id
_entity.type
_entity.pdbx_description
1 polymer ?
#
loop_
_entity_poly.entity_id
_entity_poly.type
_entity_poly.pdbx_seq_one_letter_code
_entity_poly.pdbx_strand_id
1 'polypeptide(L)'
;MVTEITGENSEIVNKQNSEASLENIQPRTTLQIESSVQGEEIVLLKRQKRAFKAKLTRLKHQIEKLCITDSVEVTEVESKVEQLWQNLEEMYEVVDEITRYYITAGQLEKQLESNKESDDIEAVISKAIETAQSYL
;
A
#
# COMPACT_ATOMS: atom_id res chain seq x y z
N MET A 1 -46.86 -63.78 26.86
CA MET A 1 -46.51 -63.22 25.53
C MET A 1 -45.01 -63.45 25.37
N VAL A 2 -44.53 -64.50 24.68
CA VAL A 2 -44.50 -64.73 23.21
C VAL A 2 -43.79 -63.53 22.55
N THR A 3 -42.58 -63.55 21.95
CA THR A 3 -41.74 -64.58 21.30
C THR A 3 -40.30 -64.07 21.13
N GLU A 4 -39.32 -64.99 21.05
CA GLU A 4 -37.93 -64.78 20.59
C GLU A 4 -37.82 -64.55 19.08
N ILE A 5 -36.89 -63.70 18.61
CA ILE A 5 -36.27 -63.67 17.24
C ILE A 5 -34.91 -62.93 17.40
N THR A 6 -33.75 -63.62 17.51
CA THR A 6 -32.74 -63.96 16.46
C THR A 6 -32.24 -62.82 15.57
N GLY A 7 -30.94 -62.81 15.26
CA GLY A 7 -30.48 -62.52 13.89
C GLY A 7 -29.39 -61.46 13.72
N GLU A 8 -28.32 -61.89 13.07
CA GLU A 8 -27.11 -61.18 12.69
C GLU A 8 -27.29 -60.21 11.49
N ASN A 9 -26.27 -59.35 11.31
CA ASN A 9 -25.68 -58.90 10.03
C ASN A 9 -26.40 -57.88 9.10
N SER A 10 -25.54 -56.97 8.61
CA SER A 10 -25.45 -56.41 7.24
C SER A 10 -26.37 -55.27 6.75
N GLU A 11 -25.68 -54.21 6.29
CA GLU A 11 -25.81 -53.56 4.96
C GLU A 11 -26.71 -52.32 4.71
N ILE A 12 -26.00 -51.21 4.41
CA ILE A 12 -26.16 -50.29 3.25
C ILE A 12 -27.16 -49.11 3.34
N VAL A 13 -26.73 -48.02 2.66
CA VAL A 13 -27.42 -46.80 2.14
C VAL A 13 -27.06 -45.53 2.94
N ASN A 14 -26.04 -44.74 2.58
CA ASN A 14 -25.79 -43.91 1.38
C ASN A 14 -26.62 -42.61 1.28
N LYS A 15 -25.91 -41.52 0.97
CA LYS A 15 -26.31 -40.17 0.51
C LYS A 15 -26.70 -39.12 1.55
N GLN A 16 -25.79 -38.17 1.78
CA GLN A 16 -26.05 -36.73 1.66
C GLN A 16 -24.73 -35.95 1.67
N ASN A 17 -24.05 -35.98 0.52
CA ASN A 17 -23.17 -34.90 0.08
C ASN A 17 -24.00 -34.04 -0.87
N SER A 18 -24.31 -32.80 -0.48
CA SER A 18 -24.77 -31.78 -1.41
C SER A 18 -24.31 -30.41 -0.94
N GLU A 19 -23.36 -29.86 -1.71
CA GLU A 19 -23.31 -28.45 -2.10
C GLU A 19 -22.97 -27.43 -0.99
N ALA A 20 -21.68 -27.29 -0.72
CA ALA A 20 -21.13 -25.99 -0.35
C ALA A 20 -20.74 -25.25 -1.65
N SER A 21 -21.60 -24.31 -2.05
CA SER A 21 -21.41 -23.42 -3.18
C SER A 21 -20.08 -22.66 -3.07
N LEU A 22 -19.21 -22.85 -4.06
CA LEU A 22 -18.09 -21.96 -4.36
C LEU A 22 -18.65 -20.69 -5.03
N GLU A 23 -19.30 -19.82 -4.24
CA GLU A 23 -19.67 -18.49 -4.73
C GLU A 23 -18.54 -17.49 -4.47
N ASN A 24 -17.99 -17.01 -5.59
CA ASN A 24 -17.62 -15.62 -5.82
C ASN A 24 -16.36 -15.09 -5.11
N ILE A 25 -15.20 -15.40 -5.69
CA ILE A 25 -13.98 -14.60 -5.50
C ILE A 25 -13.72 -13.86 -6.82
N GLN A 26 -14.13 -12.60 -6.89
CA GLN A 26 -13.77 -11.71 -8.00
C GLN A 26 -12.26 -11.45 -8.01
N PRO A 27 -11.56 -11.54 -9.17
CA PRO A 27 -10.16 -11.18 -9.21
C PRO A 27 -9.93 -9.68 -9.47
N ARG A 28 -9.39 -9.00 -8.44
CA ARG A 28 -8.02 -8.47 -8.49
C ARG A 28 -7.67 -7.48 -9.63
N THR A 29 -8.61 -6.63 -10.07
CA THR A 29 -8.31 -5.54 -11.04
C THR A 29 -7.88 -4.22 -10.37
N THR A 30 -8.12 -4.05 -9.07
CA THR A 30 -7.89 -2.80 -8.33
C THR A 30 -6.41 -2.43 -8.18
N LEU A 31 -5.52 -3.43 -8.04
CA LEU A 31 -4.11 -3.22 -7.67
C LEU A 31 -3.23 -2.61 -8.78
N GLN A 32 -3.52 -2.87 -10.06
CA GLN A 32 -2.70 -2.33 -11.15
C GLN A 32 -2.94 -0.82 -11.38
N ILE A 33 -4.19 -0.37 -11.20
CA ILE A 33 -4.58 1.04 -11.37
C ILE A 33 -3.95 1.89 -10.25
N GLU A 34 -3.90 1.38 -9.02
CA GLU A 34 -3.31 2.08 -7.87
C GLU A 34 -1.82 2.41 -8.08
N SER A 35 -1.03 1.49 -8.65
CA SER A 35 0.40 1.73 -8.91
C SER A 35 0.68 2.85 -9.92
N SER A 36 -0.18 3.02 -10.93
CA SER A 36 -0.03 4.08 -11.95
C SER A 36 -0.45 5.44 -11.41
N VAL A 37 -1.49 5.48 -10.57
CA VAL A 37 -2.00 6.71 -9.95
C VAL A 37 -1.02 7.24 -8.90
N GLN A 38 -0.40 6.35 -8.13
CA GLN A 38 0.63 6.68 -7.15
C GLN A 38 1.88 7.32 -7.82
N GLY A 39 2.28 6.85 -9.00
CA GLY A 39 3.43 7.37 -9.74
C GLY A 39 3.32 8.84 -10.16
N GLU A 40 2.12 9.33 -10.48
CA GLU A 40 1.89 10.73 -10.85
C GLU A 40 1.95 11.67 -9.63
N GLU A 41 1.40 11.22 -8.50
CA GLU A 41 1.38 11.98 -7.24
C GLU A 41 2.79 12.27 -6.72
N ILE A 42 3.67 11.26 -6.72
CA ILE A 42 5.07 11.45 -6.28
C ILE A 42 5.85 12.41 -7.20
N VAL A 43 5.52 12.46 -8.50
CA VAL A 43 6.12 13.42 -9.43
C VAL A 43 5.69 14.85 -9.10
N LEU A 44 4.41 15.05 -8.75
CA LEU A 44 3.89 16.35 -8.32
C LEU A 44 4.53 16.82 -7.01
N LEU A 45 4.62 15.95 -5.99
CA LEU A 45 5.28 16.26 -4.72
C LEU A 45 6.76 16.64 -4.93
N LYS A 46 7.49 15.90 -5.77
CA LYS A 46 8.88 16.24 -6.14
C LYS A 46 8.99 17.57 -6.88
N ARG A 47 7.97 17.95 -7.67
CA ARG A 47 7.93 19.26 -8.33
C ARG A 47 7.69 20.38 -7.32
N GLN A 48 6.76 20.20 -6.39
CA GLN A 48 6.50 21.14 -5.29
C GLN A 48 7.74 21.34 -4.41
N LYS A 49 8.40 20.26 -3.98
CA LYS A 49 9.68 20.32 -3.24
C LYS A 49 10.73 21.17 -3.95
N ARG A 50 10.87 21.02 -5.28
CA ARG A 50 11.80 21.83 -6.08
C ARG A 50 11.41 23.31 -6.12
N ALA A 51 10.12 23.61 -6.21
CA ALA A 51 9.62 24.98 -6.15
C ALA A 51 9.91 25.63 -4.78
N PHE A 52 9.65 24.93 -3.68
CA PHE A 52 9.98 25.42 -2.33
C PHE A 52 11.48 25.63 -2.14
N LYS A 53 12.33 24.71 -2.62
CA LYS A 53 13.79 24.88 -2.60
C LYS A 53 14.25 26.12 -3.36
N ALA A 54 13.65 26.38 -4.53
CA ALA A 54 13.96 27.57 -5.31
C ALA A 54 13.54 28.85 -4.58
N LYS A 55 12.36 28.87 -3.94
CA LYS A 55 11.89 29.99 -3.12
C LYS A 55 12.79 30.20 -1.90
N LEU A 56 13.19 29.14 -1.20
CA LEU A 56 14.14 29.19 -0.07
C LEU A 56 15.47 29.81 -0.48
N THR A 57 16.00 29.40 -1.63
CA THR A 57 17.25 29.95 -2.17
C THR A 57 17.11 31.45 -2.43
N ARG A 58 16.00 31.89 -3.04
CA ARG A 58 15.76 33.32 -3.28
C ARG A 58 15.63 34.11 -1.98
N LEU A 59 14.88 33.60 -0.99
CA LEU A 59 14.71 34.25 0.31
C LEU A 59 16.05 34.38 1.05
N LYS A 60 16.88 33.33 1.05
CA LYS A 60 18.25 33.38 1.58
C LYS A 60 19.06 34.51 0.97
N HIS A 61 19.10 34.60 -0.37
CA HIS A 61 19.85 35.66 -1.05
C HIS A 61 19.29 37.06 -0.75
N GLN A 62 17.97 37.20 -0.61
CA GLN A 62 17.35 38.47 -0.22
C GLN A 62 17.78 38.89 1.19
N ILE A 63 17.75 37.98 2.15
CA ILE A 63 18.20 38.23 3.53
C ILE A 63 19.69 38.60 3.53
N GLU A 64 20.53 37.83 2.84
CA GLU A 64 21.98 38.12 2.74
C GLU A 64 22.23 39.52 2.19
N LYS A 65 21.49 39.93 1.14
CA LYS A 65 21.59 41.27 0.56
C LYS A 65 21.16 42.36 1.56
N LEU A 66 20.07 42.12 2.29
CA LEU A 66 19.60 43.04 3.31
C LEU A 66 20.64 43.21 4.43
N CYS A 67 21.26 42.12 4.89
CA CYS A 67 22.25 42.15 5.96
C CYS A 67 23.55 42.91 5.62
N ILE A 68 23.88 43.09 4.34
CA ILE A 68 25.06 43.83 3.89
C ILE A 68 24.74 45.27 3.46
N THR A 69 23.48 45.69 3.55
CA THR A 69 23.04 47.03 3.17
C THR A 69 23.13 47.98 4.36
N ASP A 70 23.81 49.11 4.21
CA ASP A 70 24.13 50.05 5.30
C ASP A 70 22.90 50.72 5.96
N SER A 71 21.74 50.69 5.30
CA SER A 71 20.50 51.34 5.74
C SER A 71 19.32 50.38 5.83
N VAL A 72 19.53 49.15 6.31
CA VAL A 72 18.47 48.14 6.37
C VAL A 72 17.48 48.40 7.51
N GLU A 73 16.19 48.33 7.22
CA GLU A 73 15.17 48.31 8.25
C GLU A 73 15.08 46.90 8.85
N VAL A 74 15.19 46.79 10.17
CA VAL A 74 15.13 45.51 10.90
C VAL A 74 13.82 44.77 10.60
N THR A 75 12.72 45.50 10.47
CA THR A 75 11.39 44.99 10.11
C THR A 75 11.37 44.29 8.75
N GLU A 76 12.17 44.75 7.78
CA GLU A 76 12.27 44.12 6.46
C GLU A 76 13.00 42.76 6.56
N VAL A 77 14.06 42.70 7.37
CA VAL A 77 14.79 41.45 7.64
C VAL A 77 13.89 40.45 8.35
N GLU A 78 13.20 40.87 9.42
CA GLU A 78 12.26 40.04 10.17
C GLU A 78 11.16 39.47 9.25
N SER A 79 10.57 40.31 8.39
CA SER A 79 9.57 39.87 7.42
C SER A 79 10.12 38.79 6.46
N LYS A 80 11.38 38.89 6.05
CA LYS A 80 12.01 37.88 5.17
C LYS A 80 12.35 36.60 5.91
N VAL A 81 12.76 36.69 7.17
CA VAL A 81 12.99 35.53 8.03
C VAL A 81 11.68 34.78 8.28
N GLU A 82 10.58 35.48 8.54
CA GLU A 82 9.25 34.88 8.69
C GLU A 82 8.82 34.13 7.41
N GLN A 83 8.99 34.75 6.25
CA GLN A 83 8.74 34.10 4.95
C GLN A 83 9.62 32.86 4.74
N LEU A 84 10.85 32.87 5.26
CA LEU A 84 11.77 31.74 5.17
C LEU A 84 11.31 30.59 6.07
N TRP A 85 10.85 30.88 7.30
CA TRP A 85 10.27 29.89 8.20
C TRP A 85 9.02 29.24 7.61
N GLN A 86 8.06 30.04 7.17
CA GLN A 86 6.84 29.54 6.53
C GLN A 86 7.16 28.61 5.33
N ASN A 87 8.11 29.01 4.49
CA ASN A 87 8.52 28.21 3.35
C ASN A 87 9.24 26.90 3.76
N LEU A 88 9.96 26.90 4.89
CA LEU A 88 10.57 25.69 5.43
C LEU A 88 9.50 24.73 5.95
N GLU A 89 8.51 25.22 6.71
CA GLU A 89 7.40 24.41 7.21
C GLU A 89 6.64 23.72 6.06
N GLU A 90 6.23 24.49 5.06
CA GLU A 90 5.57 23.94 3.85
C GLU A 90 6.45 22.90 3.13
N MET A 91 7.78 23.15 3.07
CA MET A 91 8.71 22.20 2.47
C MET A 91 8.85 20.91 3.29
N TYR A 92 8.81 21.00 4.62
CA TYR A 92 8.86 19.85 5.51
C TYR A 92 7.64 18.96 5.33
N GLU A 93 6.43 19.53 5.23
CA GLU A 93 5.21 18.77 4.96
C GLU A 93 5.30 17.98 3.66
N VAL A 94 5.79 18.60 2.57
CA VAL A 94 5.99 17.90 1.29
C VAL A 94 7.04 16.80 1.40
N VAL A 95 8.12 17.01 2.16
CA VAL A 95 9.14 15.97 2.36
C VAL A 95 8.60 14.81 3.20
N ASP A 96 7.79 15.10 4.20
CA ASP A 96 7.12 14.07 5.00
C ASP A 96 6.17 13.24 4.15
N GLU A 97 5.37 13.89 3.28
CA GLU A 97 4.48 13.19 2.35
C GLU A 97 5.24 12.29 1.37
N ILE A 98 6.34 12.81 0.79
CA ILE A 98 7.24 11.99 -0.05
C ILE A 98 7.77 10.78 0.73
N THR A 99 8.08 10.95 2.01
CA THR A 99 8.61 9.87 2.85
C THR A 99 7.54 8.82 3.13
N ARG A 100 6.32 9.24 3.50
CA ARG A 100 5.16 8.37 3.65
C ARG A 100 4.90 7.55 2.40
N TYR A 101 4.90 8.21 1.24
CA TYR A 101 4.73 7.56 -0.06
C TYR A 101 5.73 6.40 -0.26
N TYR A 102 7.02 6.62 -0.01
CA TYR A 102 8.04 5.58 -0.19
C TYR A 102 7.90 4.43 0.82
N ILE A 103 7.49 4.70 2.06
CA ILE A 103 7.22 3.67 3.06
C ILE A 103 6.04 2.80 2.61
N THR A 104 4.95 3.42 2.19
CA THR A 104 3.74 2.72 1.71
C THR A 104 4.04 1.91 0.45
N ALA A 105 4.79 2.46 -0.50
CA ALA A 105 5.19 1.74 -1.70
C ALA A 105 6.01 0.46 -1.38
N GLY A 106 6.96 0.55 -0.45
CA GLY A 106 7.74 -0.62 -0.01
C GLY A 106 6.90 -1.66 0.75
N GLN A 107 5.89 -1.23 1.51
CA GLN A 107 4.95 -2.14 2.16
C GLN A 107 4.09 -2.88 1.14
N LEU A 108 3.62 -2.18 0.10
CA LEU A 108 2.81 -2.75 -0.97
C LEU A 108 3.62 -3.79 -1.78
N GLU A 109 4.88 -3.51 -2.06
CA GLU A 109 5.80 -4.47 -2.70
C GLU A 109 5.96 -5.75 -1.87
N LYS A 110 6.16 -5.62 -0.56
CA LYS A 110 6.24 -6.77 0.35
C LYS A 110 4.94 -7.58 0.38
N GLN A 111 3.79 -6.92 0.38
CA GLN A 111 2.49 -7.59 0.36
C GLN A 111 2.28 -8.33 -0.97
N LEU A 112 2.70 -7.74 -2.10
CA LEU A 112 2.61 -8.38 -3.40
C LEU A 112 3.43 -9.67 -3.47
N GLU A 113 4.65 -9.67 -2.94
CA GLU A 113 5.50 -10.86 -2.87
C GLU A 113 4.88 -11.95 -1.99
N SER A 114 4.37 -11.57 -0.81
CA SER A 114 3.69 -12.53 0.09
C SER A 114 2.44 -13.14 -0.55
N ASN A 115 1.67 -12.35 -1.32
CA ASN A 115 0.51 -12.88 -2.03
C ASN A 115 0.92 -13.85 -3.13
N LYS A 116 2.02 -13.57 -3.85
CA LYS A 116 2.53 -14.46 -4.88
C LYS A 116 3.03 -15.79 -4.31
N GLU A 117 3.72 -15.75 -3.17
CA GLU A 117 4.12 -16.96 -2.44
C GLU A 117 2.90 -17.79 -2.03
N SER A 118 1.83 -17.14 -1.55
CA SER A 118 0.56 -17.82 -1.25
C SER A 118 -0.05 -18.47 -2.49
N ASP A 119 -0.10 -17.74 -3.61
CA ASP A 119 -0.63 -18.24 -4.89
C ASP A 119 0.17 -19.49 -5.36
N ASP A 120 1.49 -19.47 -5.20
CA ASP A 120 2.37 -20.60 -5.55
C ASP A 120 2.12 -21.83 -4.64
N ILE A 121 1.94 -21.62 -3.33
CA ILE A 121 1.60 -22.69 -2.38
C ILE A 121 0.23 -23.30 -2.71
N GLU A 122 -0.77 -22.47 -2.99
CA GLU A 122 -2.11 -22.93 -3.36
C GLU A 122 -2.10 -23.77 -4.65
N ALA A 123 -1.30 -23.37 -5.64
CA ALA A 123 -1.10 -24.14 -6.86
C ALA A 123 -0.48 -25.51 -6.60
N VAL A 124 0.51 -25.59 -5.70
CA VAL A 124 1.14 -26.86 -5.31
C VAL A 124 0.16 -27.77 -4.58
N ILE A 125 -0.63 -27.23 -3.63
CA ILE A 125 -1.66 -27.98 -2.90
C ILE A 125 -2.71 -28.52 -3.86
N SER A 126 -3.24 -27.66 -4.74
CA SER A 126 -4.24 -28.05 -5.74
C SER A 126 -3.74 -29.19 -6.62
N LYS A 127 -2.51 -29.09 -7.11
CA LYS A 127 -1.89 -30.15 -7.92
C LYS A 127 -1.73 -31.47 -7.16
N ALA A 128 -1.37 -31.41 -5.88
CA ALA A 128 -1.25 -32.61 -5.05
C ALA A 128 -2.60 -33.29 -4.83
N ILE A 129 -3.66 -32.50 -4.62
CA ILE A 129 -5.04 -33.00 -4.50
C ILE A 129 -5.49 -33.67 -5.80
N GLU A 130 -5.31 -33.00 -6.94
CA GLU A 130 -5.63 -33.56 -8.27
C GLU A 130 -4.90 -34.88 -8.51
N THR A 131 -3.61 -34.93 -8.16
CA THR A 131 -2.80 -36.13 -8.28
C THR A 131 -3.34 -37.25 -7.40
N ALA A 132 -3.67 -36.98 -6.13
CA ALA A 132 -4.25 -37.96 -5.22
C ALA A 132 -5.61 -38.49 -5.71
N GLN A 133 -6.46 -37.61 -6.25
CA GLN A 133 -7.76 -37.98 -6.82
C GLN A 133 -7.61 -38.87 -8.06
N SER A 134 -6.52 -38.76 -8.83
CA SER A 134 -6.27 -39.63 -9.98
C SER A 134 -5.95 -41.09 -9.62
N TYR A 135 -5.63 -41.37 -8.34
CA TYR A 135 -5.34 -42.71 -7.82
C TYR A 135 -6.53 -43.36 -7.09
N LEU A 136 -7.67 -42.67 -6.98
CA LEU A 136 -8.93 -43.17 -6.41
C LEU A 136 -9.89 -43.58 -7.52
#